data_AF-A0A1J3JFZ4-F1
#
_entry.id   AF-A0A1J3JFZ4-F1
#
_cell.length_a   1.000
_cell.length_b   1.000
_cell.length_c   1.000
_cell.angle_alpha   90.00
_cell.angle_beta   90.00
_cell.angle_gamma   90.00
#
_symmetry.space_group_name_H-M   'P 1'
#
loop_
_entity.id
_entity.type
_entity.pdbx_description
1 polymer ?
#
loop_
_entity_poly.entity_id
_entity_poly.type
_entity_poly.pdbx_seq_one_letter_code
_entity_poly.pdbx_strand_id
1 'polypeptide(L)'
;VNPLITDNLAGTRSFSEEGYGSVNRVYIVCGEDMTIPEDYQRWMISNFPVNEVMEIKNADHMAMFSKPQELCALLLEVADKYA
;
A
#
# COMPACT_ATOMS: atom_id res chain seq x y z
N VAL A 1 3.13 16.66 2.09
CA VAL A 1 2.54 16.74 3.45
C VAL A 1 2.74 15.36 4.06
N ASN A 2 3.43 15.26 5.21
CA ASN A 2 3.70 13.96 5.84
C ASN A 2 2.45 13.52 6.62
N PRO A 3 1.80 12.39 6.26
CA PRO A 3 0.64 11.88 6.99
C PRO A 3 0.93 11.53 8.46
N LEU A 4 2.21 11.39 8.83
CA LEU A 4 2.65 11.12 10.21
C LEU A 4 2.77 12.38 11.08
N ILE A 5 2.52 13.58 10.53
CA ILE A 5 2.78 14.87 11.21
C ILE A 5 1.53 15.74 11.34
N THR A 6 0.40 15.41 10.69
CA THR A 6 -0.79 16.28 10.71
C THR A 6 -2.10 15.48 10.62
N ASP A 7 -2.96 15.70 11.63
CA ASP A 7 -4.32 15.14 11.73
C ASP A 7 -5.38 16.02 11.06
N ASN A 8 -5.01 17.20 10.56
CA ASN A 8 -5.95 18.15 9.96
C ASN A 8 -5.51 18.54 8.55
N LEU A 9 -6.07 17.83 7.57
CA LEU A 9 -5.88 18.05 6.14
C LEU A 9 -6.82 19.11 5.55
N ALA A 10 -7.67 19.75 6.37
CA ALA A 10 -8.66 20.72 5.88
C ALA A 10 -7.96 21.86 5.12
N GLY A 11 -8.23 21.94 3.81
CA GLY A 11 -7.64 22.93 2.90
C GLY A 11 -6.46 22.44 2.05
N THR A 12 -5.97 21.21 2.23
CA THR A 12 -4.93 20.64 1.36
C THR A 12 -5.55 19.92 0.16
N ARG A 13 -5.55 20.59 -0.99
CA ARG A 13 -6.23 20.18 -2.25
C ARG A 13 -5.57 18.97 -2.97
N SER A 14 -4.66 18.25 -2.32
CA SER A 14 -3.80 17.25 -2.99
C SER A 14 -4.49 15.91 -3.28
N PHE A 15 -5.57 15.60 -2.56
CA PHE A 15 -6.24 14.29 -2.64
C PHE A 15 -7.72 14.46 -3.04
N SER A 16 -8.01 14.77 -4.31
CA SER A 16 -9.37 14.85 -4.83
C SER A 16 -9.86 13.51 -5.37
N GLU A 17 -11.18 13.33 -5.45
CA GLU A 17 -11.82 12.15 -6.05
C GLU A 17 -11.49 12.03 -7.53
N GLU A 18 -11.47 13.13 -8.28
CA GLU A 18 -11.15 13.14 -9.71
C GLU A 18 -9.65 12.87 -9.98
N GLY A 19 -8.79 13.14 -8.99
CA GLY A 19 -7.34 13.02 -9.09
C GLY A 19 -6.79 11.80 -8.37
N TYR A 20 -6.54 11.92 -7.07
CA TYR A 20 -5.96 10.84 -6.27
C TYR A 20 -6.92 9.66 -6.07
N GLY A 21 -8.22 9.96 -5.90
CA GLY A 21 -9.27 8.96 -5.69
C GLY A 21 -9.56 8.11 -6.94
N SER A 22 -9.27 8.62 -8.14
CA SER A 22 -9.60 7.97 -9.41
C SER A 22 -8.61 6.89 -9.84
N VAL A 23 -7.42 6.84 -9.25
CA VAL A 23 -6.38 5.86 -9.60
C VAL A 23 -6.63 4.54 -8.87
N ASN A 24 -6.50 3.41 -9.58
CA ASN A 24 -6.51 2.09 -8.98
C ASN A 24 -5.34 1.94 -8.00
N ARG A 25 -5.65 1.57 -6.76
CA ARG A 25 -4.66 1.34 -5.69
C ARG A 25 -4.61 -0.15 -5.36
N VAL A 26 -3.40 -0.67 -5.32
CA VAL A 26 -3.09 -2.02 -4.83
C VAL A 26 -2.16 -1.89 -3.64
N TYR A 27 -2.42 -2.65 -2.57
CA TYR A 27 -1.56 -2.69 -1.39
C TYR A 27 -0.96 -4.09 -1.24
N ILE A 28 0.37 -4.20 -1.16
CA ILE A 28 1.06 -5.47 -0.91
C ILE A 28 1.52 -5.49 0.55
N VAL A 29 0.91 -6.35 1.35
CA VAL A 29 1.23 -6.51 2.78
C VAL A 29 2.52 -7.31 2.95
N CYS A 30 3.42 -6.81 3.80
CA CYS A 30 4.63 -7.52 4.21
C CYS A 30 4.41 -8.09 5.62
N GLY A 31 4.25 -9.41 5.75
CA GLY A 31 3.77 -10.04 6.98
C GLY A 31 4.77 -10.05 8.15
N GLU A 32 6.07 -9.91 7.89
CA GLU A 32 7.13 -9.85 8.92
C GLU A 32 7.72 -8.43 9.06
N ASP A 33 7.01 -7.40 8.58
CA ASP A 33 7.44 -6.01 8.73
C ASP A 33 7.39 -5.56 10.20
N MET A 34 8.56 -5.18 10.74
CA MET A 34 8.69 -4.65 12.10
C MET A 34 8.67 -3.12 12.18
N THR A 35 8.80 -2.42 11.04
CA THR A 35 8.73 -0.95 10.96
C THR A 35 7.28 -0.50 10.84
N ILE A 36 6.50 -1.20 10.01
CA ILE A 36 5.07 -1.00 9.79
C ILE A 36 4.38 -2.34 10.06
N PRO A 37 4.04 -2.67 11.32
CA PRO A 37 3.48 -3.96 11.68
C PRO A 37 2.24 -4.31 10.87
N GLU A 38 2.01 -5.61 10.60
CA GLU A 38 0.89 -6.08 9.78
C GLU A 38 -0.45 -5.47 10.24
N ASP A 39 -0.74 -5.47 11.55
CA ASP A 39 -1.96 -4.89 12.10
C ASP A 39 -2.15 -3.42 11.71
N TYR A 40 -1.05 -2.66 11.64
CA TYR A 40 -1.10 -1.26 11.21
C TYR A 40 -1.32 -1.14 9.70
N GLN A 41 -0.70 -2.00 8.89
CA GLN A 41 -0.99 -2.08 7.44
C GLN A 41 -2.47 -2.40 7.20
N ARG A 42 -3.05 -3.36 7.94
CA ARG A 42 -4.48 -3.70 7.87
C ARG A 42 -5.38 -2.56 8.33
N TRP A 43 -4.96 -1.82 9.36
CA TRP A 43 -5.65 -0.61 9.79
C TRP A 43 -5.65 0.46 8.70
N MET A 44 -4.51 0.70 8.03
CA MET A 44 -4.43 1.65 6.90
C MET A 44 -5.38 1.25 5.77
N ILE A 45 -5.41 -0.03 5.40
CA ILE A 45 -6.32 -0.58 4.37
C ILE A 45 -7.78 -0.38 4.77
N SER A 46 -8.13 -0.61 6.04
CA SER A 46 -9.50 -0.45 6.53
C SER A 46 -9.93 1.02 6.57
N ASN A 47 -9.01 1.93 6.94
CA ASN A 47 -9.26 3.36 7.00
C ASN A 47 -9.35 4.01 5.62
N PHE A 48 -8.56 3.53 4.65
CA PHE A 48 -8.61 4.00 3.27
C PHE A 48 -8.59 2.83 2.29
N PRO A 49 -9.78 2.26 1.97
CA PRO A 49 -9.89 1.08 1.13
C PRO A 49 -9.17 1.22 -0.21
N VAL A 50 -8.56 0.12 -0.63
CA VAL A 50 -7.86 -0.04 -1.90
C VAL A 50 -8.62 -1.02 -2.79
N ASN A 51 -8.32 -1.03 -4.09
CA ASN A 51 -8.99 -1.90 -5.05
C ASN A 51 -8.60 -3.37 -4.85
N GLU A 52 -7.37 -3.62 -4.39
CA GLU A 52 -6.86 -4.96 -4.18
C GLU A 52 -5.79 -4.98 -3.08
N VAL A 53 -5.80 -6.07 -2.31
CA VAL A 53 -4.82 -6.35 -1.28
C VAL A 53 -4.15 -7.68 -1.62
N MET A 54 -2.83 -7.66 -1.74
CA MET A 54 -1.98 -8.82 -1.91
C MET A 54 -1.09 -8.96 -0.67
N GLU A 55 -0.41 -10.09 -0.50
CA GLU A 55 0.37 -10.34 0.70
C GLU A 55 1.59 -11.22 0.41
N ILE A 56 2.72 -10.85 1.00
CA ILE A 56 3.93 -11.65 1.08
C ILE A 56 4.17 -11.97 2.56
N LYS A 57 3.75 -13.18 2.97
CA LYS A 57 3.70 -13.60 4.37
C LYS A 57 5.01 -13.43 5.13
N ASN A 58 6.14 -13.76 4.50
CA ASN A 58 7.44 -13.78 5.17
C ASN A 58 8.39 -12.68 4.62
N ALA A 59 7.83 -11.55 4.18
CA ALA A 59 8.62 -10.38 3.80
C ALA A 59 8.81 -9.46 5.00
N ASP A 60 10.04 -9.01 5.20
CA ASP A 60 10.33 -7.86 6.06
C ASP A 60 9.90 -6.55 5.39
N HIS A 61 10.19 -5.41 6.03
CA HIS A 61 9.88 -4.08 5.51
C HIS A 61 10.43 -3.84 4.08
N MET A 62 11.52 -4.52 3.75
CA MET A 62 12.22 -4.38 2.48
C MET A 62 11.93 -5.60 1.60
N ALA A 63 10.66 -5.81 1.23
CA ALA A 63 10.24 -6.94 0.38
C ALA A 63 11.04 -7.10 -0.91
N MET A 64 11.57 -6.01 -1.47
CA MET A 64 12.45 -6.04 -2.65
C MET A 64 13.82 -6.66 -2.38
N PHE A 65 14.24 -6.77 -1.11
CA PHE A 65 15.47 -7.44 -0.68
C PHE A 65 15.19 -8.81 -0.05
N SER A 66 14.21 -8.90 0.84
CA SER A 66 13.89 -10.17 1.52
C SER A 66 13.18 -11.16 0.60
N LYS A 67 12.28 -10.68 -0.26
CA LYS A 67 11.38 -11.48 -1.12
C LYS A 67 11.29 -10.98 -2.58
N PRO A 68 12.43 -10.73 -3.28
CA PRO A 68 12.42 -10.05 -4.58
C PRO A 68 11.61 -10.77 -5.67
N GLN A 69 11.66 -12.11 -5.73
CA GLN A 69 10.92 -12.86 -6.75
C GLN A 69 9.42 -12.88 -6.50
N GLU A 70 9.00 -13.02 -5.23
CA GLU A 70 7.57 -12.98 -4.86
C GLU A 70 7.01 -11.58 -5.14
N LEU A 71 7.73 -10.52 -4.77
CA LEU A 71 7.33 -9.15 -5.11
C LEU A 71 7.25 -8.92 -6.62
N CYS A 72 8.24 -9.38 -7.39
CA CYS A 72 8.24 -9.26 -8.85
C CYS A 72 7.02 -9.96 -9.47
N ALA A 73 6.68 -11.17 -9.00
CA ALA A 73 5.51 -11.90 -9.49
C ALA A 73 4.20 -11.14 -9.25
N LEU A 74 4.00 -10.60 -8.04
CA LEU A 74 2.81 -9.80 -7.73
C LEU A 74 2.74 -8.52 -8.57
N LEU A 75 3.87 -7.84 -8.80
CA LEU A 75 3.91 -6.65 -9.65
C LEU A 75 3.58 -6.97 -11.12
N LEU A 76 4.02 -8.13 -11.63
CA LEU A 76 3.65 -8.59 -12.97
C LEU A 76 2.15 -8.91 -13.06
N GLU A 77 1.55 -9.48 -12.02
CA GLU A 77 0.11 -9.71 -11.95
C GLU A 77 -0.69 -8.39 -11.96
N VAL A 78 -0.22 -7.39 -11.20
CA VAL A 78 -0.82 -6.05 -11.23
C VAL A 78 -0.70 -5.42 -12.63
N ALA A 79 0.45 -5.57 -13.28
CA ALA A 79 0.64 -5.06 -14.64
C ALA A 79 -0.29 -5.75 -15.64
N ASP A 80 -0.45 -7.07 -15.57
CA ASP A 80 -1.36 -7.83 -16.46
C ASP A 80 -2.83 -7.43 -16.26
N LYS A 81 -3.23 -7.16 -15.02
CA LYS A 81 -4.62 -6.84 -14.66
C LYS A 81 -5.04 -5.39 -14.95
N TYR A 82 -4.12 -4.45 -14.85
CA TYR A 82 -4.43 -3.01 -14.87
C TYR A 82 -3.75 -2.21 -16.00
N ALA A 83 -2.98 -2.85 -16.89
CA ALA A 83 -2.41 -2.21 -18.09
C ALA A 83 -3.40 -2.01 -19.23
#